data_AF-A0A7G1IJI8-F1
#
_entry.id   AF-A0A7G1IJI8-F1
#
_cell.length_a   1.000
_cell.length_b   1.000
_cell.length_c   1.000
_cell.angle_alpha   90.00
_cell.angle_beta   90.00
_cell.angle_gamma   90.00
#
_symmetry.space_group_name_H-M   'P 1'
#
loop_
_entity.id
_entity.type
_entity.pdbx_description
1 polymer ?
#
loop_
_entity_poly.entity_id
_entity_poly.type
_entity_poly.pdbx_seq_one_letter_code
_entity_poly.pdbx_strand_id
1 'polypeptide(L)'
;MAAPLPFPVHVVERIVVVDHISGNRYGTRFAYHYGYFDVVEREFRGFAKVDQWDSEAFAALDPAGAAPVAANLEASAQVPPAHTVTWFHTGQWERRAEFDAALARDYYGQPQLGEPVVPAGLTVDEEREARRALKGSLLRREVYGLDGTRRQPHPYSVTESVSTVRCLQRRAGNRRAVFHTAPRETITLHYEREPDDPRVQHDLTLEVDDHGNVVRAAQVVYARATPDAELPPEERAAQAAVRVLLAENRMTEPLSEPGTYREPVPCEQRRYELTGIPPRPPRPDTGSTTLPAGPCRPPKSLSRQRQPEPHRRSGWSTTAAPISAATTSAAPRRWAAPGAARCCTSATPSP
;
A
#
# COMPACT_ATOMS: atom_id res chain seq x y z
N MET A 1 -21.95 -10.61 -1.81
CA MET A 1 -21.92 -9.47 -0.87
C MET A 1 -21.18 -9.90 0.39
N ALA A 2 -20.15 -9.17 0.81
CA ALA A 2 -19.46 -9.44 2.07
C ALA A 2 -20.44 -9.23 3.25
N ALA A 3 -20.39 -10.10 4.26
CA ALA A 3 -21.16 -9.90 5.47
C ALA A 3 -20.71 -8.59 6.16
N PRO A 4 -21.64 -7.75 6.65
CA PRO A 4 -21.26 -6.56 7.41
C PRO A 4 -20.46 -6.98 8.65
N LEU A 5 -19.48 -6.16 9.05
CA LEU A 5 -18.67 -6.43 10.24
C LEU A 5 -19.59 -6.62 11.45
N PRO A 6 -19.48 -7.74 12.21
CA PRO A 6 -20.43 -8.08 13.26
C PRO A 6 -20.29 -7.22 14.53
N PHE A 7 -19.29 -6.34 14.57
CA PHE A 7 -19.03 -5.39 15.64
C PHE A 7 -18.37 -4.12 15.07
N PRO A 8 -18.50 -2.95 15.74
CA PRO A 8 -17.80 -1.74 15.35
C PRO A 8 -16.29 -1.89 15.52
N VAL A 9 -15.53 -1.35 14.57
CA VAL A 9 -14.06 -1.28 14.62
C VAL A 9 -13.65 0.19 14.64
N HIS A 10 -12.91 0.60 15.67
CA HIS A 10 -12.32 1.94 15.70
C HIS A 10 -11.14 1.99 14.73
N VAL A 11 -11.14 2.99 13.86
CA VAL A 11 -10.13 3.20 12.82
C VAL A 11 -9.60 4.63 12.87
N VAL A 12 -8.41 4.86 12.32
CA VAL A 12 -7.83 6.20 12.20
C VAL A 12 -8.52 6.92 11.04
N GLU A 13 -9.51 7.76 11.31
CA GLU A 13 -10.12 8.58 10.25
C GLU A 13 -9.15 9.63 9.71
N ARG A 14 -8.30 10.19 10.59
CA ARG A 14 -7.44 11.33 10.28
C ARG A 14 -6.19 11.37 11.14
N ILE A 15 -5.09 11.80 10.54
CA ILE A 15 -3.86 12.24 11.21
C ILE A 15 -3.64 13.70 10.86
N VAL A 16 -3.25 14.52 11.83
CA VAL A 16 -2.81 15.91 11.61
C VAL A 16 -1.43 16.07 12.24
N VAL A 17 -0.46 16.46 11.43
CA VAL A 17 0.90 16.77 11.87
C VAL A 17 1.06 18.29 11.90
N VAL A 18 1.59 18.79 13.00
CA VAL A 18 1.86 20.22 13.21
C VAL A 18 3.34 20.40 13.47
N ASP A 19 4.02 21.17 12.63
CA ASP A 19 5.37 21.64 12.93
C ASP A 19 5.27 22.91 13.79
N HIS A 20 5.76 22.84 15.01
CA HIS A 20 5.76 23.96 15.96
C HIS A 20 6.85 25.02 15.68
N ILE A 21 7.80 24.74 14.77
CA ILE A 21 8.85 25.69 14.38
C ILE A 21 8.36 26.55 13.20
N SER A 22 7.91 25.93 12.10
CA SER A 22 7.38 26.66 10.94
C SER A 22 5.93 27.12 11.10
N GLY A 23 5.14 26.46 11.96
CA GLY A 23 3.69 26.63 12.02
C GLY A 23 2.92 25.91 10.90
N ASN A 24 3.60 25.12 10.07
CA ASN A 24 2.98 24.36 8.98
C ASN A 24 2.13 23.21 9.50
N ARG A 25 1.11 22.84 8.72
CA ARG A 25 0.28 21.67 8.99
C ARG A 25 0.07 20.81 7.76
N TYR A 26 0.07 19.52 8.02
CA TYR A 26 -0.17 18.44 7.06
C TYR A 26 -1.27 17.55 7.62
N GLY A 27 -2.19 17.09 6.77
CA GLY A 27 -3.22 16.16 7.20
C GLY A 27 -3.45 15.04 6.21
N THR A 28 -3.53 13.83 6.77
CA THR A 28 -3.93 12.62 6.05
C THR A 28 -5.31 12.21 6.53
N ARG A 29 -6.21 11.90 5.61
CA ARG A 29 -7.53 11.32 5.89
C ARG A 29 -7.61 9.91 5.30
N PHE A 30 -8.31 9.01 5.98
CA PHE A 30 -8.57 7.65 5.50
C PHE A 30 -10.07 7.37 5.38
N ALA A 31 -10.44 6.50 4.44
CA ALA A 31 -11.72 5.79 4.43
C ALA A 31 -11.49 4.30 4.17
N TYR A 32 -12.31 3.46 4.80
CA TYR A 32 -12.10 2.01 4.87
C TYR A 32 -13.33 1.28 4.31
N HIS A 33 -13.09 0.35 3.39
CA HIS A 33 -14.14 -0.33 2.63
C HIS A 33 -13.91 -1.85 2.60
N TYR A 34 -14.99 -2.61 2.41
CA TYR A 34 -14.94 -4.09 2.32
C TYR A 34 -14.23 -4.75 3.51
N GLY A 35 -14.64 -4.40 4.74
CA GLY A 35 -14.15 -5.05 5.95
C GLY A 35 -14.57 -6.52 6.01
N TYR A 36 -13.64 -7.42 6.32
CA TYR A 36 -13.89 -8.86 6.37
C TYR A 36 -13.57 -9.46 7.74
N PHE A 37 -14.52 -10.23 8.29
CA PHE A 37 -14.37 -10.98 9.54
C PHE A 37 -14.62 -12.47 9.27
N ASP A 38 -13.63 -13.31 9.56
CA ASP A 38 -13.75 -14.76 9.47
C ASP A 38 -14.43 -15.29 10.74
N VAL A 39 -15.68 -15.73 10.62
CA VAL A 39 -16.47 -16.26 11.75
C VAL A 39 -15.95 -17.60 12.28
N VAL A 40 -15.18 -18.35 11.49
CA VAL A 40 -14.67 -19.69 11.84
C VAL A 40 -13.38 -19.58 12.64
N GLU A 41 -12.43 -18.72 12.23
CA GLU A 41 -11.27 -18.37 13.09
C GLU A 41 -11.60 -17.31 14.15
N ARG A 42 -12.77 -16.66 14.07
CA ARG A 42 -13.17 -15.49 14.89
C ARG A 42 -12.16 -14.34 14.78
N GLU A 43 -11.75 -14.03 13.56
CA GLU A 43 -10.63 -13.14 13.26
C GLU A 43 -11.04 -12.01 12.30
N PHE A 44 -10.83 -10.76 12.72
CA PHE A 44 -10.89 -9.62 11.79
C PHE A 44 -9.66 -9.65 10.88
N ARG A 45 -9.89 -9.63 9.57
CA ARG A 45 -8.83 -9.78 8.55
C ARG A 45 -8.38 -8.46 7.93
N GLY A 46 -9.02 -7.35 8.27
CA GLY A 46 -8.78 -6.04 7.69
C GLY A 46 -9.84 -5.61 6.68
N PHE A 47 -9.51 -4.55 5.95
CA PHE A 47 -10.34 -3.93 4.92
C PHE A 47 -9.72 -4.21 3.55
N ALA A 48 -10.51 -4.64 2.57
CA ALA A 48 -9.98 -4.97 1.24
C ALA A 48 -9.71 -3.73 0.37
N LYS A 49 -10.16 -2.54 0.79
CA LYS A 49 -9.85 -1.26 0.14
C LYS A 49 -9.71 -0.17 1.20
N VAL A 50 -8.67 0.65 1.06
CA VAL A 50 -8.41 1.85 1.85
C VAL A 50 -8.14 3.00 0.91
N ASP A 51 -8.93 4.06 1.05
CA ASP A 51 -8.71 5.34 0.39
C ASP A 51 -7.95 6.25 1.36
N GLN A 52 -6.85 6.85 0.90
CA GLN A 52 -6.00 7.79 1.64
C GLN A 52 -5.93 9.11 0.88
N TRP A 53 -6.23 10.22 1.56
CA TRP A 53 -6.06 11.58 1.04
C TRP A 53 -5.01 12.31 1.85
N ASP A 54 -3.88 12.65 1.21
CA ASP A 54 -2.82 13.45 1.79
C ASP A 54 -2.96 14.89 1.29
N SER A 55 -3.00 15.86 2.20
CA SER A 55 -3.24 17.27 1.87
C SER A 55 -2.42 18.21 2.75
N GLU A 56 -1.80 19.19 2.10
CA GLU A 56 -1.17 20.35 2.74
C GLU A 56 -2.18 21.49 2.95
N ALA A 57 -3.35 21.43 2.29
CA ALA A 57 -4.41 22.42 2.40
C ALA A 57 -5.21 22.23 3.70
N PHE A 58 -4.71 22.80 4.81
CA PHE A 58 -5.32 22.70 6.14
C PHE A 58 -6.81 23.10 6.18
N ALA A 59 -7.22 24.09 5.38
CA ALA A 59 -8.61 24.55 5.29
C ALA A 59 -9.59 23.48 4.77
N ALA A 60 -9.12 22.52 3.95
CA ALA A 60 -9.93 21.38 3.50
C ALA A 60 -10.10 20.30 4.58
N LEU A 61 -9.29 20.35 5.64
CA LEU A 61 -9.22 19.35 6.70
C LEU A 61 -9.97 19.80 7.97
N ASP A 62 -9.90 21.07 8.38
CA ASP A 62 -10.66 21.59 9.54
C ASP A 62 -11.78 22.58 9.12
N PRO A 63 -12.93 22.10 8.61
CA PRO A 63 -14.08 22.95 8.31
C PRO A 63 -14.81 23.47 9.56
N ALA A 64 -14.41 23.06 10.78
CA ALA A 64 -14.98 23.54 12.03
C ALA A 64 -14.19 24.73 12.61
N GLY A 65 -12.99 25.02 12.10
CA GLY A 65 -12.17 26.17 12.50
C GLY A 65 -11.71 26.14 13.96
N ALA A 66 -11.56 24.94 14.53
CA ALA A 66 -11.29 24.76 15.96
C ALA A 66 -9.80 24.89 16.32
N ALA A 67 -8.90 24.75 15.35
CA ALA A 67 -7.46 24.82 15.56
C ALA A 67 -6.86 26.21 15.19
N PRO A 68 -5.70 26.61 15.77
CA PRO A 68 -5.04 27.87 15.44
C PRO A 68 -4.75 28.04 13.95
N VAL A 69 -4.64 29.27 13.44
CA VAL A 69 -4.28 29.58 12.05
C VAL A 69 -2.94 28.92 11.69
N ALA A 70 -2.90 28.16 10.58
CA ALA A 70 -1.67 27.53 10.07
C ALA A 70 -0.85 28.51 9.23
N ALA A 71 0.47 28.37 9.18
CA ALA A 71 1.34 29.27 8.42
C ALA A 71 1.19 29.10 6.90
N ASN A 72 0.92 27.89 6.43
CA ASN A 72 0.78 27.51 5.01
C ASN A 72 -0.66 27.65 4.45
N LEU A 73 -1.37 28.71 4.84
CA LEU A 73 -2.75 28.95 4.35
C LEU A 73 -2.85 29.66 3.00
N GLU A 74 -1.77 30.25 2.50
CA GLU A 74 -1.77 30.87 1.18
C GLU A 74 -1.90 29.81 0.06
N ALA A 75 -2.71 30.11 -0.96
CA ALA A 75 -2.94 29.19 -2.08
C ALA A 75 -1.67 28.90 -2.90
N SER A 76 -0.70 29.82 -2.88
CA SER A 76 0.65 29.68 -3.45
C SER A 76 1.49 28.60 -2.75
N ALA A 77 1.18 28.29 -1.49
CA ALA A 77 1.87 27.31 -0.65
C ALA A 77 1.10 25.99 -0.50
N GLN A 78 0.08 25.75 -1.33
CA GLN A 78 -0.78 24.57 -1.26
C GLN A 78 -0.67 23.73 -2.54
N VAL A 79 -0.22 22.49 -2.38
CA VAL A 79 -0.28 21.46 -3.43
C VAL A 79 -1.68 20.81 -3.43
N PRO A 80 -2.28 20.51 -4.60
CA PRO A 80 -3.52 19.73 -4.67
C PRO A 80 -3.42 18.39 -3.93
N PRO A 81 -4.48 17.92 -3.24
CA PRO A 81 -4.40 16.69 -2.46
C PRO A 81 -4.05 15.47 -3.31
N ALA A 82 -3.15 14.62 -2.80
CA ALA A 82 -2.91 13.31 -3.37
C ALA A 82 -3.97 12.32 -2.85
N HIS A 83 -4.57 11.53 -3.73
CA HIS A 83 -5.51 10.46 -3.37
C HIS A 83 -4.91 9.12 -3.77
N THR A 84 -4.51 8.33 -2.78
CA THR A 84 -4.06 6.95 -2.98
C THR A 84 -5.21 6.00 -2.65
N VAL A 85 -5.57 5.13 -3.59
CA VAL A 85 -6.51 4.02 -3.34
C VAL A 85 -5.71 2.73 -3.30
N THR A 86 -5.81 1.97 -2.21
CA THR A 86 -5.06 0.72 -2.04
C THR A 86 -6.00 -0.43 -1.70
N TRP A 87 -5.89 -1.52 -2.45
CA TRP A 87 -6.64 -2.75 -2.24
C TRP A 87 -5.74 -3.84 -1.65
N PHE A 88 -6.30 -4.62 -0.74
CA PHE A 88 -5.60 -5.68 -0.01
C PHE A 88 -6.38 -6.98 -0.07
N HIS A 89 -5.65 -8.09 -0.10
CA HIS A 89 -6.24 -9.40 0.15
C HIS A 89 -6.76 -9.48 1.60
N THR A 90 -8.01 -9.90 1.79
CA THR A 90 -8.58 -10.21 3.12
C THR A 90 -8.40 -11.68 3.51
N GLY A 91 -7.88 -12.51 2.59
CA GLY A 91 -7.89 -13.96 2.72
C GLY A 91 -9.30 -14.56 2.77
N GLN A 92 -10.28 -13.88 2.18
CA GLN A 92 -11.62 -14.42 1.95
C GLN A 92 -11.53 -15.58 0.94
N TRP A 93 -12.24 -16.67 1.24
CA TRP A 93 -12.25 -17.89 0.42
C TRP A 93 -13.66 -18.17 -0.15
N GLU A 94 -14.72 -17.88 0.61
CA GLU A 94 -16.10 -18.02 0.16
C GLU A 94 -16.48 -16.96 -0.87
N ARG A 95 -17.20 -17.38 -1.93
CA ARG A 95 -17.72 -16.49 -3.01
C ARG A 95 -16.63 -15.59 -3.61
N ARG A 96 -15.37 -16.05 -3.62
CA ARG A 96 -14.18 -15.26 -3.97
C ARG A 96 -14.32 -14.55 -5.32
N ALA A 97 -14.73 -15.27 -6.37
CA ALA A 97 -14.93 -14.68 -7.70
C ALA A 97 -15.94 -13.51 -7.72
N GLU A 98 -17.00 -13.53 -6.90
CA GLU A 98 -17.91 -12.38 -6.76
C GLU A 98 -17.29 -11.22 -6.00
N PHE A 99 -16.41 -11.51 -5.04
CA PHE A 99 -15.71 -10.51 -4.25
C PHE A 99 -14.62 -9.82 -5.07
N ASP A 100 -13.79 -10.59 -5.76
CA ASP A 100 -12.76 -10.10 -6.68
C ASP A 100 -13.42 -9.26 -7.78
N ALA A 101 -14.53 -9.72 -8.37
CA ALA A 101 -15.31 -8.95 -9.34
C ALA A 101 -16.02 -7.72 -8.74
N ALA A 102 -16.27 -7.67 -7.43
CA ALA A 102 -16.79 -6.49 -6.76
C ALA A 102 -15.68 -5.44 -6.51
N LEU A 103 -14.46 -5.87 -6.20
CA LEU A 103 -13.29 -4.99 -6.10
C LEU A 103 -12.91 -4.44 -7.48
N ALA A 104 -12.88 -5.29 -8.51
CA ALA A 104 -12.49 -4.91 -9.87
C ALA A 104 -13.43 -3.87 -10.54
N ARG A 105 -14.67 -3.69 -10.03
CA ARG A 105 -15.57 -2.61 -10.47
C ARG A 105 -15.14 -1.22 -9.99
N ASP A 106 -14.35 -1.15 -8.93
CA ASP A 106 -13.79 0.08 -8.40
C ASP A 106 -12.42 0.42 -9.03
N TYR A 107 -11.85 -0.47 -9.85
CA TYR A 107 -10.52 -0.29 -10.45
C TYR A 107 -10.54 0.65 -11.65
N TYR A 108 -9.44 1.37 -11.83
CA TYR A 108 -9.12 2.10 -13.06
C TYR A 108 -8.67 1.14 -14.18
N GLY A 109 -9.55 0.91 -15.15
CA GLY A 109 -9.30 -0.02 -16.26
C GLY A 109 -9.38 -1.49 -15.83
N GLN A 110 -8.85 -2.39 -16.66
CA GLN A 110 -8.88 -3.83 -16.40
C GLN A 110 -7.66 -4.30 -15.60
N PRO A 111 -7.80 -5.34 -14.75
CA PRO A 111 -6.65 -6.03 -14.15
C PRO A 111 -5.64 -6.50 -15.20
N GLN A 112 -4.36 -6.31 -14.92
CA GLN A 112 -3.26 -6.75 -15.79
C GLN A 112 -2.71 -8.11 -15.38
N LEU A 113 -2.76 -8.43 -14.08
CA LEU A 113 -2.32 -9.71 -13.51
C LEU A 113 -3.49 -10.68 -13.24
N GLY A 114 -3.13 -11.96 -13.05
CA GLY A 114 -4.07 -13.02 -12.72
C GLY A 114 -4.28 -13.21 -11.20
N GLU A 115 -4.76 -14.39 -10.82
CA GLU A 115 -4.98 -14.73 -9.41
C GLU A 115 -3.71 -15.20 -8.68
N PRO A 116 -3.63 -15.07 -7.35
CA PRO A 116 -2.60 -15.70 -6.53
C PRO A 116 -2.51 -17.21 -6.77
N VAL A 117 -1.29 -17.70 -6.94
CA VAL A 117 -1.03 -19.13 -7.13
C VAL A 117 -1.16 -19.84 -5.78
N VAL A 118 -2.11 -20.77 -5.70
CA VAL A 118 -2.35 -21.62 -4.52
C VAL A 118 -2.04 -23.08 -4.89
N PRO A 119 -1.42 -23.88 -4.00
CA PRO A 119 -1.06 -25.26 -4.33
C PRO A 119 -2.28 -26.13 -4.66
N ALA A 120 -2.13 -27.01 -5.63
CA ALA A 120 -3.17 -27.98 -5.99
C ALA A 120 -3.30 -29.10 -4.94
N GLY A 121 -4.46 -29.76 -4.92
CA GLY A 121 -4.72 -30.92 -4.06
C GLY A 121 -4.70 -30.62 -2.56
N LEU A 122 -5.02 -29.38 -2.15
CA LEU A 122 -5.32 -29.04 -0.76
C LEU A 122 -6.72 -29.58 -0.39
N THR A 123 -6.92 -29.94 0.89
CA THR A 123 -8.28 -30.12 1.43
C THR A 123 -8.99 -28.75 1.55
N VAL A 124 -10.32 -28.73 1.71
CA VAL A 124 -11.09 -27.47 1.84
C VAL A 124 -10.59 -26.61 3.02
N ASP A 125 -10.28 -27.24 4.16
CA ASP A 125 -9.69 -26.56 5.32
C ASP A 125 -8.30 -25.99 5.00
N GLU A 126 -7.47 -26.75 4.29
CA GLU A 126 -6.14 -26.32 3.87
C GLU A 126 -6.19 -25.20 2.83
N GLU A 127 -7.11 -25.21 1.87
CA GLU A 127 -7.27 -24.09 0.92
C GLU A 127 -7.69 -22.82 1.66
N ARG A 128 -8.66 -22.92 2.58
CA ARG A 128 -9.10 -21.80 3.42
C ARG A 128 -7.94 -21.24 4.26
N GLU A 129 -7.07 -22.10 4.80
CA GLU A 129 -5.86 -21.70 5.53
C GLU A 129 -4.78 -21.10 4.59
N ALA A 130 -4.67 -21.58 3.34
CA ALA A 130 -3.79 -21.00 2.32
C ALA A 130 -4.26 -19.60 1.88
N ARG A 131 -5.57 -19.40 1.65
CA ARG A 131 -6.14 -18.07 1.36
C ARG A 131 -5.94 -17.12 2.55
N ARG A 132 -6.08 -17.61 3.79
CA ARG A 132 -5.77 -16.83 5.00
C ARG A 132 -4.33 -16.30 5.01
N ALA A 133 -3.35 -17.02 4.47
CA ALA A 133 -1.96 -16.57 4.40
C ALA A 133 -1.72 -15.37 3.47
N LEU A 134 -2.70 -15.01 2.62
CA LEU A 134 -2.67 -13.79 1.80
C LEU A 134 -3.19 -12.55 2.55
N LYS A 135 -3.75 -12.67 3.76
CA LYS A 135 -4.38 -11.51 4.44
C LYS A 135 -3.39 -10.34 4.60
N GLY A 136 -3.82 -9.13 4.23
CA GLY A 136 -3.03 -7.91 4.30
C GLY A 136 -2.00 -7.72 3.19
N SER A 137 -1.79 -8.67 2.27
CA SER A 137 -0.92 -8.42 1.11
C SER A 137 -1.59 -7.52 0.08
N LEU A 138 -0.78 -6.74 -0.64
CA LEU A 138 -1.23 -5.81 -1.67
C LEU A 138 -1.87 -6.58 -2.84
N LEU A 139 -3.08 -6.16 -3.23
CA LEU A 139 -3.69 -6.53 -4.52
C LEU A 139 -3.35 -5.49 -5.58
N ARG A 140 -3.63 -4.22 -5.26
CA ARG A 140 -3.56 -3.11 -6.20
C ARG A 140 -3.38 -1.78 -5.46
N ARG A 141 -2.70 -0.82 -6.08
CA ARG A 141 -2.60 0.57 -5.65
C ARG A 141 -2.77 1.49 -6.85
N GLU A 142 -3.51 2.58 -6.66
CA GLU A 142 -3.69 3.65 -7.63
C GLU A 142 -3.38 4.99 -6.96
N VAL A 143 -2.75 5.92 -7.68
CA VAL A 143 -2.36 7.24 -7.15
C VAL A 143 -2.87 8.35 -8.06
N TYR A 144 -3.65 9.28 -7.50
CA TYR A 144 -4.31 10.38 -8.21
C TYR A 144 -3.92 11.74 -7.60
N GLY A 145 -4.08 12.82 -8.38
CA GLY A 145 -4.01 14.20 -7.90
C GLY A 145 -5.36 14.90 -8.03
N LEU A 146 -5.89 15.44 -6.93
CA LEU A 146 -7.21 16.07 -6.86
C LEU A 146 -7.14 17.58 -7.16
N ASP A 147 -6.76 17.92 -8.40
CA ASP A 147 -6.51 19.30 -8.86
C ASP A 147 -7.67 19.96 -9.62
N GLY A 148 -8.83 19.30 -9.72
CA GLY A 148 -10.02 19.79 -10.43
C GLY A 148 -9.90 19.82 -11.95
N THR A 149 -8.78 19.40 -12.54
CA THR A 149 -8.59 19.44 -14.00
C THR A 149 -9.29 18.28 -14.71
N ARG A 150 -9.41 18.38 -16.05
CA ARG A 150 -9.89 17.29 -16.91
C ARG A 150 -9.09 15.98 -16.75
N ARG A 151 -7.84 16.06 -16.28
CA ARG A 151 -6.96 14.89 -16.05
C ARG A 151 -7.06 14.32 -14.63
N GLN A 152 -7.88 14.88 -13.73
CA GLN A 152 -8.11 14.35 -12.38
C GLN A 152 -8.60 12.88 -12.35
N PRO A 153 -9.48 12.41 -13.26
CA PRO A 153 -9.94 11.02 -13.23
C PRO A 153 -8.89 9.97 -13.64
N HIS A 154 -7.74 10.40 -14.17
CA HIS A 154 -6.66 9.52 -14.59
C HIS A 154 -5.58 9.48 -13.50
N PRO A 155 -5.08 8.31 -13.10
CA PRO A 155 -4.02 8.20 -12.11
C PRO A 155 -2.67 8.64 -12.70
N TYR A 156 -1.73 8.99 -11.83
CA TYR A 156 -0.31 9.05 -12.14
C TYR A 156 0.24 7.64 -12.36
N SER A 157 -0.09 6.71 -11.46
CA SER A 157 0.36 5.32 -11.54
C SER A 157 -0.65 4.32 -10.99
N VAL A 158 -0.55 3.10 -11.51
CA VAL A 158 -1.25 1.91 -11.07
C VAL A 158 -0.21 0.82 -10.82
N THR A 159 -0.24 0.20 -9.65
CA THR A 159 0.57 -0.99 -9.32
C THR A 159 -0.37 -2.14 -8.98
N GLU A 160 -0.20 -3.30 -9.58
CA GLU A 160 -0.85 -4.56 -9.17
C GLU A 160 0.21 -5.54 -8.66
N SER A 161 -0.14 -6.39 -7.70
CA SER A 161 0.76 -7.41 -7.17
C SER A 161 0.04 -8.75 -6.98
N VAL A 162 0.75 -9.82 -7.29
CA VAL A 162 0.31 -11.21 -7.12
C VAL A 162 1.37 -11.98 -6.35
N SER A 163 0.90 -12.84 -5.44
CA SER A 163 1.73 -13.69 -4.58
C SER A 163 1.55 -15.18 -4.92
N THR A 164 2.54 -15.99 -4.57
CA THR A 164 2.43 -17.46 -4.55
C THR A 164 2.35 -17.94 -3.11
N VAL A 165 1.40 -18.82 -2.80
CA VAL A 165 1.36 -19.53 -1.53
C VAL A 165 2.05 -20.89 -1.70
N ARG A 166 3.01 -21.20 -0.82
CA ARG A 166 3.66 -22.52 -0.72
C ARG A 166 3.13 -23.24 0.52
N CYS A 167 2.75 -24.51 0.39
CA CYS A 167 2.42 -25.37 1.52
C CYS A 167 3.70 -26.00 2.06
N LEU A 168 4.18 -25.53 3.22
CA LEU A 168 5.38 -26.07 3.87
C LEU A 168 5.06 -27.33 4.67
N GLN A 169 3.89 -27.37 5.32
CA GLN A 169 3.44 -28.54 6.08
C GLN A 169 1.94 -28.74 5.87
N ARG A 170 1.55 -29.95 5.43
CA ARG A 170 0.14 -30.35 5.41
C ARG A 170 -0.43 -30.43 6.81
N ARG A 171 -1.75 -30.35 6.93
CA ARG A 171 -2.42 -30.45 8.22
C ARG A 171 -2.14 -31.81 8.88
N ALA A 172 -2.33 -32.92 8.16
CA ALA A 172 -1.82 -34.25 8.54
C ALA A 172 -1.99 -34.64 10.04
N GLY A 173 -3.19 -34.42 10.60
CA GLY A 173 -3.52 -34.69 12.01
C GLY A 173 -3.29 -33.51 12.97
N ASN A 174 -2.52 -32.48 12.57
CA ASN A 174 -2.39 -31.22 13.30
C ASN A 174 -3.67 -30.37 13.25
N ARG A 175 -3.71 -29.33 14.07
CA ARG A 175 -4.83 -28.36 14.09
C ARG A 175 -4.91 -27.49 12.83
N ARG A 176 -3.76 -27.18 12.22
CA ARG A 176 -3.56 -26.27 11.08
C ARG A 176 -2.45 -26.80 10.17
N ALA A 177 -2.50 -26.43 8.89
CA ALA A 177 -1.36 -26.52 7.97
C ALA A 177 -0.46 -25.28 8.08
N VAL A 178 0.76 -25.39 7.55
CA VAL A 178 1.76 -24.30 7.53
C VAL A 178 1.96 -23.85 6.08
N PHE A 179 1.75 -22.55 5.85
CA PHE A 179 1.89 -21.91 4.54
C PHE A 179 2.87 -20.74 4.61
N HIS A 180 3.59 -20.53 3.51
CA HIS A 180 4.46 -19.38 3.28
C HIS A 180 3.95 -18.61 2.05
N THR A 181 3.84 -17.29 2.16
CA THR A 181 3.43 -16.41 1.06
C THR A 181 4.65 -15.69 0.52
N ALA A 182 5.00 -15.95 -0.74
CA ALA A 182 6.10 -15.31 -1.44
C ALA A 182 5.58 -14.33 -2.52
N PRO A 183 6.32 -13.26 -2.85
CA PRO A 183 6.00 -12.45 -4.03
C PRO A 183 6.08 -13.32 -5.30
N ARG A 184 5.33 -12.92 -6.33
CA ARG A 184 5.34 -13.62 -7.63
C ARG A 184 5.49 -12.65 -8.79
N GLU A 185 4.56 -11.72 -8.92
CA GLU A 185 4.47 -10.80 -10.06
C GLU A 185 4.05 -9.43 -9.51
N THR A 186 4.67 -8.34 -9.97
CA THR A 186 4.25 -6.97 -9.64
C THR A 186 4.43 -6.09 -10.87
N ILE A 187 3.33 -5.57 -11.39
CA ILE A 187 3.32 -4.72 -12.58
C ILE A 187 2.97 -3.30 -12.17
N THR A 188 3.74 -2.33 -12.67
CA THR A 188 3.50 -0.90 -12.46
C THR A 188 3.36 -0.20 -13.81
N LEU A 189 2.24 0.50 -13.96
CA LEU A 189 1.89 1.32 -15.11
C LEU A 189 1.99 2.78 -14.68
N HIS A 190 2.94 3.51 -15.27
CA HIS A 190 3.07 4.96 -15.09
C HIS A 190 2.33 5.64 -16.24
N TYR A 191 1.15 6.19 -15.93
CA TYR A 191 0.30 6.89 -16.89
C TYR A 191 0.65 8.38 -16.97
N GLU A 192 1.16 8.99 -15.89
CA GLU A 192 1.30 10.44 -15.75
C GLU A 192 0.02 11.21 -16.14
N ARG A 193 -1.13 10.57 -15.89
CA ARG A 193 -2.49 11.03 -16.18
C ARG A 193 -2.85 11.12 -17.67
N GLU A 194 -2.10 10.42 -18.52
CA GLU A 194 -2.42 10.16 -19.93
C GLU A 194 -2.82 8.66 -20.09
N PRO A 195 -4.10 8.34 -20.33
CA PRO A 195 -4.62 6.96 -20.26
C PRO A 195 -4.04 5.99 -21.30
N ASP A 196 -3.72 6.48 -22.49
CA ASP A 196 -3.51 5.63 -23.66
C ASP A 196 -2.03 5.25 -23.93
N ASP A 197 -1.09 5.80 -23.15
CA ASP A 197 0.36 5.61 -23.37
C ASP A 197 1.17 5.42 -22.06
N PRO A 198 0.83 4.42 -21.22
CA PRO A 198 1.58 4.16 -19.98
C PRO A 198 2.95 3.54 -20.21
N ARG A 199 3.97 3.97 -19.46
CA ARG A 199 5.21 3.20 -19.29
C ARG A 199 4.96 2.02 -18.36
N VAL A 200 5.16 0.80 -18.85
CA VAL A 200 4.91 -0.44 -18.08
C VAL A 200 6.22 -1.12 -17.66
N GLN A 201 6.36 -1.34 -16.35
CA GLN A 201 7.40 -2.15 -15.73
C GLN A 201 6.77 -3.36 -15.04
N HIS A 202 7.42 -4.52 -15.11
CA HIS A 202 6.94 -5.77 -14.50
C HIS A 202 8.10 -6.51 -13.83
N ASP A 203 8.00 -6.63 -12.52
CA ASP A 203 8.95 -7.33 -11.65
C ASP A 203 8.43 -8.76 -11.37
N LEU A 204 9.23 -9.75 -11.75
CA LEU A 204 8.94 -11.18 -11.71
C LEU A 204 9.84 -11.88 -10.68
N THR A 205 9.24 -12.54 -9.70
CA THR A 205 9.94 -13.48 -8.81
C THR A 205 9.88 -14.87 -9.45
N LEU A 206 11.03 -15.35 -9.93
CA LEU A 206 11.12 -16.59 -10.69
C LEU A 206 11.35 -17.81 -9.78
N GLU A 207 12.21 -17.64 -8.76
CA GLU A 207 12.62 -18.71 -7.87
C GLU A 207 12.86 -18.18 -6.45
N VAL A 208 12.36 -18.91 -5.46
CA VAL A 208 12.44 -18.60 -4.03
C VAL A 208 12.91 -19.85 -3.31
N ASP A 209 13.94 -19.74 -2.47
CA ASP A 209 14.46 -20.88 -1.71
C ASP A 209 13.50 -21.31 -0.58
N ASP A 210 13.88 -22.33 0.20
CA ASP A 210 13.06 -22.85 1.29
C ASP A 210 13.04 -21.95 2.55
N HIS A 211 13.90 -20.93 2.59
CA HIS A 211 13.96 -19.90 3.63
C HIS A 211 13.14 -18.64 3.24
N GLY A 212 12.59 -18.60 2.02
CA GLY A 212 11.81 -17.47 1.52
C GLY A 212 12.65 -16.38 0.83
N ASN A 213 13.94 -16.61 0.59
CA ASN A 213 14.78 -15.65 -0.13
C ASN A 213 14.57 -15.79 -1.64
N VAL A 214 14.47 -14.65 -2.34
CA VAL A 214 14.38 -14.63 -3.81
C VAL A 214 15.78 -14.89 -4.40
N VAL A 215 15.98 -16.10 -4.91
CA VAL A 215 17.25 -16.52 -5.54
C VAL A 215 17.30 -16.20 -7.03
N ARG A 216 16.15 -16.08 -7.71
CA ARG A 216 16.06 -15.56 -9.08
C ARG A 216 14.89 -14.61 -9.26
N ALA A 217 15.16 -13.47 -9.87
CA ALA A 217 14.15 -12.49 -10.27
C ALA A 217 14.46 -11.91 -11.65
N ALA A 218 13.42 -11.50 -12.39
CA ALA A 218 13.58 -10.75 -13.63
C ALA A 218 12.76 -9.46 -13.58
N GLN A 219 13.32 -8.35 -14.05
CA GLN A 219 12.62 -7.09 -14.26
C GLN A 219 12.46 -6.86 -15.76
N VAL A 220 11.23 -6.68 -16.20
CA VAL A 220 10.85 -6.39 -17.59
C VAL A 220 10.41 -4.94 -17.69
N VAL A 221 11.05 -4.15 -18.54
CA VAL A 221 10.53 -2.85 -19.01
C VAL A 221 10.01 -3.08 -20.41
N TYR A 222 8.70 -2.89 -20.60
CA TYR A 222 8.08 -3.09 -21.91
C TYR A 222 8.31 -1.88 -22.82
N ALA A 223 8.27 -2.16 -24.14
CA ALA A 223 8.27 -1.14 -25.16
C ALA A 223 7.02 -0.24 -25.06
N ARG A 224 7.16 1.02 -25.46
CA ARG A 224 6.05 1.96 -25.63
C ARG A 224 5.06 1.41 -26.66
N ALA A 225 3.76 1.45 -26.35
CA ALA A 225 2.74 0.81 -27.17
C ALA A 225 2.55 1.48 -28.54
N THR A 226 2.61 2.82 -28.55
CA THR A 226 2.52 3.65 -29.76
C THR A 226 3.81 4.43 -29.93
N PRO A 227 4.59 4.22 -31.01
CA PRO A 227 5.77 5.03 -31.28
C PRO A 227 5.41 6.48 -31.54
N ASP A 228 6.09 7.38 -30.84
CA ASP A 228 5.93 8.82 -30.98
C ASP A 228 6.81 9.34 -32.12
N ALA A 229 6.17 9.85 -33.17
CA ALA A 229 6.86 10.25 -34.38
C ALA A 229 7.74 11.51 -34.20
N GLU A 230 7.46 12.36 -33.20
CA GLU A 230 8.15 13.63 -32.98
C GLU A 230 9.55 13.43 -32.36
N LEU A 231 9.76 12.32 -31.65
CA LEU A 231 11.04 12.00 -31.01
C LEU A 231 12.15 11.63 -32.01
N PRO A 232 13.43 11.90 -31.71
CA PRO A 232 14.57 11.45 -32.52
C PRO A 232 14.57 9.94 -32.79
N PRO A 233 15.11 9.47 -33.93
CA PRO A 233 15.11 8.05 -34.29
C PRO A 233 15.72 7.13 -33.24
N GLU A 234 16.78 7.57 -32.56
CA GLU A 234 17.45 6.82 -31.49
C GLU A 234 16.57 6.67 -30.24
N GLU A 235 15.85 7.73 -29.85
CA GLU A 235 14.92 7.70 -28.72
C GLU A 235 13.71 6.81 -29.01
N ARG A 236 13.16 6.88 -30.23
CA ARG A 236 12.09 5.96 -30.68
C ARG A 236 12.55 4.50 -30.65
N ALA A 237 13.77 4.22 -31.11
CA ALA A 237 14.35 2.89 -31.07
C ALA A 237 14.58 2.40 -29.62
N ALA A 238 15.02 3.29 -28.72
CA ALA A 238 15.17 2.98 -27.30
C ALA A 238 13.82 2.68 -26.62
N GLN A 239 12.78 3.47 -26.91
CA GLN A 239 11.42 3.27 -26.40
C GLN A 239 10.70 2.05 -27.01
N ALA A 240 11.06 1.63 -28.22
CA ALA A 240 10.53 0.44 -28.88
C ALA A 240 11.17 -0.88 -28.41
N ALA A 241 12.24 -0.83 -27.61
CA ALA A 241 12.94 -2.01 -27.11
C ALA A 241 12.31 -2.52 -25.79
N VAL A 242 12.00 -3.82 -25.74
CA VAL A 242 11.78 -4.50 -24.45
C VAL A 242 13.14 -4.75 -23.81
N ARG A 243 13.29 -4.38 -22.53
CA ARG A 243 14.51 -4.62 -21.74
C ARG A 243 14.19 -5.59 -20.62
N VAL A 244 15.02 -6.62 -20.47
CA VAL A 244 14.85 -7.62 -19.40
C VAL A 244 16.16 -7.77 -18.64
N LEU A 245 16.11 -7.49 -17.34
CA LEU A 245 17.23 -7.67 -16.42
C LEU A 245 16.96 -8.89 -15.55
N LEU A 246 17.80 -9.92 -15.66
CA LEU A 246 17.78 -11.09 -14.79
C LEU A 246 18.77 -10.88 -13.64
N ALA A 247 18.32 -11.11 -12.40
CA ALA A 247 19.15 -11.13 -11.21
C ALA A 247 19.17 -12.54 -10.61
N GLU A 248 20.36 -13.06 -10.36
CA GLU A 248 20.60 -14.29 -9.60
C GLU A 248 21.29 -13.94 -8.29
N ASN A 249 20.70 -14.35 -7.16
CA ASN A 249 21.20 -14.10 -5.81
C ASN A 249 21.62 -15.42 -5.18
N ARG A 250 22.86 -15.50 -4.69
CA ARG A 250 23.34 -16.63 -3.90
C ARG A 250 23.30 -16.26 -2.42
N MET A 251 22.86 -17.18 -1.59
CA MET A 251 22.86 -17.06 -0.14
C MET A 251 24.00 -17.89 0.48
N THR A 252 24.38 -17.59 1.72
CA THR A 252 25.21 -18.49 2.53
C THR A 252 24.45 -19.74 2.91
N GLU A 253 25.16 -20.84 3.17
CA GLU A 253 24.54 -22.00 3.83
C GLU A 253 23.90 -21.58 5.18
N PRO A 254 22.73 -22.12 5.53
CA PRO A 254 22.13 -21.90 6.85
C PRO A 254 22.97 -22.59 7.94
N LEU A 255 22.99 -22.00 9.13
CA LEU A 255 23.50 -22.67 10.33
C LEU A 255 22.31 -23.07 11.19
N SER A 256 22.14 -24.37 11.43
CA SER A 256 21.03 -24.94 12.20
C SER A 256 21.53 -26.04 13.13
N GLU A 257 22.34 -25.65 14.11
CA GLU A 257 22.89 -26.51 15.14
C GLU A 257 22.20 -26.24 16.49
N PRO A 258 22.22 -27.20 17.46
CA PRO A 258 21.66 -26.97 18.78
C PRO A 258 22.29 -25.74 19.48
N GLY A 259 21.49 -24.68 19.68
CA GLY A 259 21.93 -23.41 20.27
C GLY A 259 22.50 -22.39 19.29
N THR A 260 22.70 -22.74 18.01
CA THR A 260 23.21 -21.85 16.97
C THR A 260 22.28 -21.87 15.75
N TYR A 261 21.51 -20.80 15.58
CA TYR A 261 20.64 -20.62 14.42
C TYR A 261 21.01 -19.34 13.66
N ARG A 262 21.25 -19.48 12.35
CA ARG A 262 21.49 -18.36 11.44
C ARG A 262 20.87 -18.65 10.08
N GLU A 263 19.92 -17.81 9.70
CA GLU A 263 19.31 -17.81 8.37
C GLU A 263 20.34 -17.52 7.26
N PRO A 264 20.12 -18.03 6.03
CA PRO A 264 20.93 -17.66 4.87
C PRO A 264 20.97 -16.14 4.68
N VAL A 265 22.15 -15.58 4.41
CA VAL A 265 22.31 -14.17 4.05
C VAL A 265 22.85 -14.04 2.63
N PRO A 266 22.52 -12.98 1.87
CA PRO A 266 23.08 -12.75 0.54
C PRO A 266 24.61 -12.70 0.57
N CYS A 267 25.26 -13.50 -0.28
CA CYS A 267 26.72 -13.59 -0.38
C CYS A 267 27.25 -13.25 -1.78
N GLU A 268 26.43 -13.38 -2.83
CA GLU A 268 26.78 -13.03 -4.20
C GLU A 268 25.51 -12.57 -4.95
N GLN A 269 25.65 -11.59 -5.85
CA GLN A 269 24.59 -11.22 -6.80
C GLN A 269 25.19 -11.07 -8.19
N ARG A 270 24.56 -11.71 -9.18
CA ARG A 270 24.86 -11.57 -10.61
C ARG A 270 23.68 -10.91 -11.31
N ARG A 271 23.97 -10.07 -12.30
CA ARG A 271 22.96 -9.39 -13.11
C ARG A 271 23.30 -9.55 -14.59
N TYR A 272 22.27 -9.84 -15.39
CA TYR A 272 22.37 -10.11 -16.81
C TYR A 272 21.30 -9.30 -17.55
N GLU A 273 21.64 -8.72 -18.70
CA GLU A 273 20.64 -8.27 -19.66
C GLU A 273 20.27 -9.46 -20.57
N LEU A 274 18.99 -9.84 -20.60
CA LEU A 274 18.49 -10.87 -21.51
C LEU A 274 18.10 -10.19 -22.84
N THR A 275 18.89 -10.45 -23.87
CA THR A 275 18.68 -9.93 -25.23
C THR A 275 17.94 -10.94 -26.12
N GLY A 276 17.49 -10.49 -27.30
CA GLY A 276 16.79 -11.36 -28.27
C GLY A 276 15.33 -11.69 -27.93
N ILE A 277 14.78 -11.15 -26.85
CA ILE A 277 13.35 -11.25 -26.53
C ILE A 277 12.58 -10.30 -27.47
N PRO A 278 11.70 -10.82 -28.36
CA PRO A 278 10.94 -9.97 -29.25
C PRO A 278 9.92 -9.13 -28.45
N PRO A 279 9.58 -7.91 -28.90
CA PRO A 279 8.47 -7.18 -28.31
C PRO A 279 7.19 -8.02 -28.44
N ARG A 280 6.42 -8.08 -27.35
CA ARG A 280 5.14 -8.81 -27.35
C ARG A 280 4.25 -8.17 -28.43
N PRO A 281 3.64 -8.94 -29.35
CA PRO A 281 2.61 -8.37 -30.22
C PRO A 281 1.50 -7.78 -29.33
N PRO A 282 0.87 -6.66 -29.74
CA PRO A 282 -0.26 -6.11 -28.99
C PRO A 282 -1.29 -7.22 -28.77
N ARG A 283 -1.80 -7.34 -27.53
CA ARG A 283 -2.94 -8.23 -27.28
C ARG A 283 -4.07 -7.78 -28.21
N PRO A 284 -4.65 -8.64 -29.05
CA PRO A 284 -5.97 -8.35 -29.57
C PRO A 284 -6.89 -8.16 -28.36
N ASP A 285 -7.79 -7.18 -28.46
CA ASP A 285 -8.83 -6.86 -27.49
C ASP A 285 -8.40 -6.12 -26.21
N THR A 286 -7.90 -4.89 -26.38
CA THR A 286 -8.51 -3.77 -25.63
C THR A 286 -9.23 -2.88 -26.65
N GLY A 287 -10.47 -3.24 -26.97
CA GLY A 287 -11.25 -2.47 -27.92
C GLY A 287 -11.41 -1.02 -27.45
N SER A 288 -11.29 -0.09 -28.39
CA SER A 288 -12.00 1.18 -28.36
C SER A 288 -13.50 0.89 -28.23
N THR A 289 -13.94 0.64 -27.00
CA THR A 289 -15.31 0.90 -26.60
C THR A 289 -15.28 2.35 -26.17
N THR A 290 -15.69 3.23 -27.09
CA THR A 290 -16.15 4.58 -26.75
C THR A 290 -16.96 4.46 -25.48
N LEU A 291 -16.43 4.95 -24.35
CA LEU A 291 -17.21 5.03 -23.13
C LEU A 291 -18.49 5.77 -23.52
N PRO A 292 -19.69 5.17 -23.38
CA PRO A 292 -20.89 5.98 -23.49
C PRO A 292 -20.71 7.10 -22.46
N ALA A 293 -20.93 8.35 -22.88
CA ALA A 293 -20.78 9.53 -22.03
C ALA A 293 -21.92 9.59 -20.98
N GLY A 294 -22.05 8.52 -20.19
CA GLY A 294 -22.75 8.50 -18.93
C GLY A 294 -21.90 9.24 -17.91
N PRO A 295 -22.51 10.02 -17.01
CA PRO A 295 -21.77 10.89 -16.12
C PRO A 295 -20.89 10.04 -15.19
N CYS A 296 -19.58 10.29 -15.22
CA CYS A 296 -18.71 10.03 -14.07
C CYS A 296 -19.34 10.73 -12.87
N ARG A 297 -20.11 9.98 -12.06
CA ARG A 297 -20.65 10.52 -10.82
C ARG A 297 -19.44 10.84 -9.95
N PRO A 298 -19.24 12.11 -9.54
CA PRO A 298 -18.25 12.38 -8.51
C PRO A 298 -18.61 11.55 -7.26
N PRO A 299 -17.62 11.14 -6.44
CA PRO A 299 -17.90 10.54 -5.15
C PRO A 299 -18.88 11.47 -4.43
N LYS A 300 -20.03 10.93 -4.00
CA LYS A 300 -21.20 11.72 -3.58
C LYS A 300 -20.76 12.82 -2.63
N SER A 301 -20.86 14.07 -3.07
CA SER A 301 -20.74 15.21 -2.18
C SER A 301 -21.74 15.03 -1.04
N LEU A 302 -21.29 15.33 0.18
CA LEU A 302 -22.08 15.17 1.40
C LEU A 302 -23.29 16.12 1.34
N SER A 303 -24.39 15.63 0.78
CA SER A 303 -25.68 16.31 0.87
C SER A 303 -26.14 16.28 2.32
N ARG A 304 -26.34 17.49 2.88
CA ARG A 304 -26.80 17.71 4.26
C ARG A 304 -27.95 16.76 4.61
N GLN A 305 -27.68 15.75 5.41
CA GLN A 305 -28.75 15.13 6.19
C GLN A 305 -29.21 16.14 7.23
N ARG A 306 -30.51 16.45 7.22
CA ARG A 306 -31.14 17.28 8.24
C ARG A 306 -30.96 16.59 9.58
N GLN A 307 -30.53 17.34 10.59
CA GLN A 307 -30.63 16.87 11.98
C GLN A 307 -32.11 16.58 12.31
N PRO A 308 -32.43 15.48 13.01
CA PRO A 308 -33.69 15.36 13.73
C PRO A 308 -33.68 16.36 14.90
N GLU A 309 -34.79 17.03 15.14
CA GLU A 309 -34.96 17.88 16.33
C GLU A 309 -34.88 17.03 17.62
N PRO A 310 -34.22 17.51 18.69
CA PRO A 310 -34.19 16.80 19.96
C PRO A 310 -35.55 16.91 20.67
N HIS A 311 -36.24 15.77 20.82
CA HIS A 311 -37.45 15.69 21.65
C HIS A 311 -37.14 16.07 23.12
N ARG A 312 -37.87 17.06 23.65
CA ARG A 312 -37.86 17.41 25.07
C ARG A 312 -38.40 16.27 25.95
N ARG A 313 -37.56 15.72 26.83
CA ARG A 313 -37.89 15.18 28.17
C ARG A 313 -36.66 15.36 29.07
N SER A 314 -36.58 16.34 29.97
CA SER A 314 -37.26 16.50 31.27
C SER A 314 -36.63 15.69 32.42
N GLY A 315 -35.76 16.35 33.21
CA GLY A 315 -35.08 15.79 34.39
C GLY A 315 -33.92 14.85 34.05
N TRP A 316 -32.87 14.70 34.87
CA TRP A 316 -32.73 15.07 36.28
C TRP A 316 -31.50 15.98 36.52
N SER A 317 -31.57 16.78 37.58
CA SER A 317 -30.50 17.68 38.03
C SER A 317 -29.60 17.00 39.07
N THR A 318 -28.28 17.04 38.87
CA THR A 318 -27.32 16.99 39.98
C THR A 318 -26.29 18.12 39.82
N THR A 319 -26.28 19.01 40.80
CA THR A 319 -25.42 20.19 40.89
C THR A 319 -23.96 19.83 41.16
N ALA A 320 -23.04 20.40 40.39
CA ALA A 320 -21.68 20.69 40.85
C ALA A 320 -21.14 21.93 40.10
N ALA A 321 -20.87 23.00 40.83
CA ALA A 321 -20.32 24.25 40.31
C ALA A 321 -18.77 24.19 40.25
N PRO A 322 -18.09 25.09 39.51
CA PRO A 322 -16.67 24.93 39.19
C PRO A 322 -15.73 25.44 40.29
N ILE A 323 -14.49 24.92 40.29
CA ILE A 323 -13.35 25.55 40.98
C ILE A 323 -12.41 26.10 39.90
N SER A 324 -12.01 27.36 40.08
CA SER A 324 -11.14 28.09 39.16
C SER A 324 -9.74 28.29 39.75
N ALA A 325 -8.75 28.31 38.86
CA ALA A 325 -7.42 28.93 38.97
C ALA A 325 -6.53 28.66 40.21
N ALA A 326 -5.30 28.17 39.95
CA ALA A 326 -4.11 28.60 40.67
C ALA A 326 -2.89 28.61 39.74
N THR A 327 -2.25 29.78 39.62
CA THR A 327 -1.00 29.99 38.87
C THR A 327 0.19 29.91 39.82
N THR A 328 1.20 29.09 39.53
CA THR A 328 2.54 29.26 40.15
C THR A 328 3.66 29.00 39.16
N SER A 329 4.60 29.94 39.10
CA SER A 329 5.83 29.89 38.30
C SER A 329 6.96 29.17 39.04
N ALA A 330 7.76 28.35 38.33
CA ALA A 330 9.14 28.02 38.72
C ALA A 330 9.97 27.58 37.51
N ALA A 331 11.19 28.12 37.39
CA ALA A 331 12.15 27.87 36.31
C ALA A 331 13.05 26.62 36.57
N PRO A 332 13.83 26.13 35.58
CA PRO A 332 14.29 24.74 35.55
C PRO A 332 15.62 24.48 36.28
N ARG A 333 15.85 23.21 36.68
CA ARG A 333 17.17 22.70 37.11
C ARG A 333 17.79 21.82 36.03
N ARG A 334 19.01 22.17 35.60
CA ARG A 334 19.90 21.33 34.79
C ARG A 334 20.45 20.17 35.62
N TRP A 335 20.51 18.96 35.06
CA TRP A 335 21.42 17.90 35.51
C TRP A 335 22.23 17.39 34.30
N ALA A 336 23.47 16.94 34.55
CA ALA A 336 24.52 16.80 33.55
C ALA A 336 24.85 15.34 33.20
N ALA A 337 25.56 15.16 32.08
CA ALA A 337 26.06 13.85 31.62
C ALA A 337 27.33 13.40 32.40
N PRO A 338 27.59 12.09 32.51
CA PRO A 338 28.84 11.57 33.08
C PRO A 338 30.01 11.67 32.10
N GLY A 339 31.20 12.01 32.62
CA GLY A 339 32.40 12.28 31.82
C GLY A 339 33.28 11.07 31.52
N ALA A 340 34.13 11.22 30.50
CA ALA A 340 35.19 10.28 30.16
C ALA A 340 36.48 10.57 30.95
N ALA A 341 37.25 9.53 31.27
CA ALA A 341 38.57 9.63 31.86
C ALA A 341 39.65 9.12 30.89
N ARG A 342 40.75 9.89 30.74
CA ARG A 342 42.01 9.49 30.09
C ARG A 342 43.17 9.91 31.01
N CYS A 343 44.20 9.07 31.12
CA CYS A 343 45.52 9.44 31.68
C CYS A 343 46.67 8.87 30.83
N CYS A 344 47.85 9.52 30.90
CA CYS A 344 48.91 9.54 29.87
C CYS A 344 50.31 9.74 30.52
N THR A 345 51.49 9.47 29.92
CA THR A 345 51.93 8.74 28.69
C THR A 345 53.47 8.60 28.69
N SER A 346 54.03 7.39 28.55
CA SER A 346 55.42 7.18 28.06
C SER A 346 55.64 5.69 27.71
N ALA A 347 56.22 5.24 26.58
CA ALA A 347 57.50 5.58 25.89
C ALA A 347 58.73 5.09 26.70
N THR A 348 59.75 4.34 26.20
CA THR A 348 60.21 4.04 24.81
C THR A 348 60.99 2.66 24.76
N PRO A 349 61.89 2.26 23.81
CA PRO A 349 61.71 0.99 23.05
C PRO A 349 62.91 -0.02 23.02
N SER A 350 62.87 -0.95 22.03
CA SER A 350 63.98 -1.73 21.41
C SER A 350 64.42 -3.06 22.06
N PRO A 351 65.05 -3.98 21.28
CA PRO A 351 65.40 -3.91 19.85
C PRO A 351 64.41 -4.62 18.90
#